data_AF-A0A661DAZ1-F1
#
_entry.id   AF-A0A661DAZ1-F1
#
_cell.length_a   1.000
_cell.length_b   1.000
_cell.length_c   1.000
_cell.angle_alpha   90.00
_cell.angle_beta   90.00
_cell.angle_gamma   90.00
#
_symmetry.space_group_name_H-M   'P 1'
#
loop_
_entity.id
_entity.type
_entity.pdbx_description
1 polymer ?
#
loop_
_entity_poly.entity_id
_entity_poly.type
_entity_poly.pdbx_seq_one_letter_code
_entity_poly.pdbx_strand_id
1 'polypeptide(L)' 'MPELGKRIQELRKQNGLTQQELAGRVRISHPQIVRYETKGVQPPANV' A
#
# COMPACT_ATOMS: atom_id res chain seq x y z
N MET A 1 8.67 9.09 -12.64
CA MET A 1 8.60 7.68 -12.22
C MET A 1 7.27 7.47 -11.50
N PRO A 2 6.55 6.35 -11.67
CA PRO A 2 5.38 6.08 -10.83
C PRO A 2 5.86 6.00 -9.38
N GLU A 3 5.31 6.86 -8.53
CA GLU A 3 5.58 6.84 -7.10
C GLU A 3 5.21 5.45 -6.56
N LEU A 4 6.04 4.87 -5.68
CA LEU A 4 5.86 3.53 -5.13
C LEU A 4 4.42 3.26 -4.64
N GLY A 5 3.78 4.27 -4.04
CA GLY A 5 2.37 4.22 -3.63
C GLY A 5 1.38 3.92 -4.75
N LYS A 6 1.57 4.51 -5.94
CA LYS A 6 0.73 4.24 -7.12
C LYS A 6 0.87 2.80 -7.57
N ARG A 7 2.10 2.27 -7.59
CA ARG A 7 2.34 0.87 -7.98
C ARG A 7 1.73 -0.12 -6.99
N ILE A 8 1.80 0.16 -5.69
CA ILE A 8 1.13 -0.64 -4.66
C ILE A 8 -0.38 -0.62 -4.90
N GLN A 9 -0.96 0.56 -5.15
CA GLN A 9 -2.39 0.71 -5.41
C GLN A 9 -2.85 -0.04 -6.66
N GLU A 10 -2.08 0.04 -7.76
CA GLU A 10 -2.37 -0.67 -9.01
C GLU A 10 -2.36 -2.19 -8.81
N LEU A 11 -1.30 -2.73 -8.22
CA LEU A 11 -1.18 -4.17 -7.94
C LEU A 11 -2.29 -4.64 -7.01
N ARG A 12 -2.63 -3.85 -5.99
CA ARG A 12 -3.74 -4.16 -5.07
C ARG A 12 -5.06 -4.30 -5.83
N LYS A 13 -5.37 -3.33 -6.71
CA LYS A 13 -6.60 -3.35 -7.53
C LYS A 13 -6.61 -4.50 -8.54
N GLN A 14 -5.48 -4.80 -9.17
CA GLN A 14 -5.33 -5.94 -10.09
C GLN A 14 -5.59 -7.29 -9.38
N ASN A 15 -5.27 -7.37 -8.08
CA ASN A 15 -5.55 -8.55 -7.26
C ASN A 15 -6.95 -8.54 -6.62
N GLY A 16 -7.80 -7.55 -6.94
CA GLY A 16 -9.16 -7.45 -6.39
C GLY A 16 -9.22 -7.17 -4.89
N LEU A 17 -8.14 -6.65 -4.29
CA LEU A 17 -8.05 -6.43 -2.85
C LEU A 17 -8.50 -5.01 -2.47
N THR A 18 -9.17 -4.89 -1.33
CA THR A 18 -9.34 -3.62 -0.60
C THR A 18 -8.05 -3.24 0.14
N GLN A 19 -7.94 -1.97 0.55
CA GLN A 19 -6.81 -1.50 1.36
C GLN A 19 -6.71 -2.24 2.70
N GLN A 20 -7.85 -2.60 3.29
CA GLN A 20 -7.92 -3.36 4.54
C GLN A 20 -7.42 -4.80 4.37
N GLU A 21 -7.80 -5.46 3.28
CA GLU A 21 -7.32 -6.82 2.98
C GLU A 21 -5.82 -6.84 2.69
N LEU A 22 -5.30 -5.87 1.93
CA LEU A 22 -3.87 -5.74 1.72
C LEU A 22 -3.14 -5.53 3.06
N ALA A 23 -3.62 -4.60 3.89
CA ALA A 23 -3.06 -4.32 5.21
C ALA A 23 -2.99 -5.58 6.08
N GLY A 24 -4.06 -6.38 6.10
CA GLY A 24 -4.10 -7.66 6.79
C GLY A 24 -3.07 -8.66 6.27
N ARG A 25 -2.91 -8.77 4.94
CA ARG A 25 -1.94 -9.71 4.31
C ARG A 25 -0.49 -9.35 4.61
N VAL A 26 -0.14 -8.06 4.59
CA VAL A 26 1.22 -7.59 4.89
C VAL A 26 1.45 -7.25 6.36
N ARG A 27 0.47 -7.54 7.23
CA ARG A 27 0.52 -7.35 8.69
C ARG A 27 0.88 -5.92 9.11
N ILE A 28 0.32 -4.93 8.41
CA ILE A 28 0.39 -3.52 8.81
C ILE A 28 -1.00 -2.97 9.06
N SER A 29 -1.09 -1.82 9.72
CA SER A 29 -2.38 -1.19 9.97
C SER A 29 -2.98 -0.59 8.70
N HIS A 30 -4.31 -0.57 8.60
CA HIS A 30 -5.02 0.06 7.48
C HIS A 30 -4.59 1.53 7.24
N PRO A 31 -4.42 2.39 8.26
CA PRO A 31 -3.89 3.74 8.08
C PRO A 31 -2.50 3.79 7.45
N GLN A 32 -1.63 2.79 7.69
CA GLN A 32 -0.30 2.74 7.06
C GLN A 32 -0.41 2.50 5.55
N ILE A 33 -1.25 1.56 5.09
CA ILE A 33 -1.53 1.36 3.65
C ILE A 33 -2.06 2.64 3.01
N VAL A 34 -3.03 3.32 3.65
CA VAL A 34 -3.58 4.58 3.13
C VAL A 34 -2.50 5.66 2.98
N ARG A 35 -1.56 5.74 3.93
CA ARG A 35 -0.43 6.68 3.84
C ARG A 35 0.50 6.34 2.67
N TYR A 36 0.76 5.06 2.44
CA TYR A 36 1.62 4.60 1.35
C TYR A 36 0.98 4.84 -0.03
N GLU A 37 -0.31 4.54 -0.19
CA GLU A 37 -0.99 4.70 -1.48
C GLU A 37 -1.35 6.14 -1.82
N THR A 38 -1.71 6.96 -0.83
CA THR A 38 -2.37 8.26 -1.07
C THR A 38 -1.54 9.47 -0.62
N LYS A 39 -0.71 9.34 0.42
CA LYS A 39 0.00 10.49 1.03
C LYS A 39 1.46 10.63 0.60
N GLY A 40 1.90 9.87 -0.40
CA GLY A 40 3.29 9.90 -0.88
C GLY A 40 4.32 9.48 0.16
N VAL A 41 3.89 8.84 1.25
CA VAL A 41 4.78 8.35 2.30
C VAL A 41 5.45 7.08 1.78
N GLN A 42 6.78 7.05 1.75
CA GLN A 42 7.48 5.83 1.43
C GLN A 42 7.43 4.88 2.62
N PRO A 43 7.11 3.59 2.42
CA PRO A 43 7.34 2.58 3.44
C PRO A 43 8.82 2.58 3.82
N PRO A 44 9.16 2.37 5.11
CA PRO A 44 10.54 2.28 5.53
C PRO A 44 11.23 1.15 4.76
N ALA A 45 12.44 1.39 4.27
CA ALA A 45 13.23 0.39 3.55
C ALA A 45 13.76 -0.74 4.45
N ASN A 46 13.48 -0.69 5.76
CA ASN A 46 13.96 -1.67 6.72
C ASN A 46 12.98 -2.83 6.82
N VAL A 47 13.34 -3.93 6.16
CA VAL A 47 12.85 -5.31 6.41
C VAL A 47 13.93 -6.09 7.14
#